data_AF-A0A094BZ22-F1
#
_entry.id   AF-A0A094BZ22-F1
#
_cell.length_a   1.000
_cell.length_b   1.000
_cell.length_c   1.000
_cell.angle_alpha   90.00
_cell.angle_beta   90.00
_cell.angle_gamma   90.00
#
_symmetry.space_group_name_H-M   'P 1'
#
loop_
_entity.id
_entity.type
_entity.pdbx_description
1 polymer ?
#
loop_
_entity_poly.entity_id
_entity_poly.type
_entity_poly.pdbx_seq_one_letter_code
_entity_poly.pdbx_strand_id
1 'polypeptide(L)'
;MQVLSVFTALMLALFANVVYSAAIDSSLSSRDLNVTEKADFSDFADVVGYALPDGRRKIDFYTNGVLDGSAIETENGAQFFEADGTEIDLNEADEKIAKRVSKWRLAIKFAKLIAKYGKKAWNYIYCVGTNAMWKCGDEYLGCAQSGIPPWQCIEGIVCVGASAKGC
;
A
#
# COMPACT_ATOMS: atom_id res chain seq x y z
N MET A 1 32.20 3.50 -44.17
CA MET A 1 31.43 2.34 -43.66
C MET A 1 31.59 2.10 -42.14
N GLN A 2 32.73 2.41 -41.51
CA GLN A 2 32.91 2.17 -40.05
C GLN A 2 32.14 3.13 -39.13
N VAL A 3 31.87 4.37 -39.56
CA VAL A 3 31.19 5.38 -38.70
C VAL A 3 29.69 5.08 -38.54
N LEU A 4 29.05 4.45 -39.54
CA LEU A 4 27.64 4.06 -39.46
C LEU A 4 27.42 2.89 -38.48
N SER A 5 28.35 1.94 -38.37
CA SER A 5 28.14 0.76 -37.52
C SER A 5 28.25 1.10 -36.02
N VAL A 6 29.11 2.06 -35.67
CA VAL A 6 29.28 2.53 -34.28
C VAL A 6 28.03 3.27 -33.80
N PHE A 7 27.39 4.07 -34.65
CA PHE A 7 26.16 4.77 -34.30
C PHE A 7 24.97 3.82 -34.07
N THR A 8 24.84 2.78 -34.88
CA THR A 8 23.80 1.75 -34.67
C THR A 8 24.04 0.96 -33.38
N ALA A 9 25.29 0.60 -33.06
CA ALA A 9 25.61 -0.11 -31.83
C ALA A 9 25.35 0.74 -30.57
N LEU A 10 25.63 2.05 -30.64
CA LEU A 10 25.38 2.98 -29.54
C LEU A 10 23.87 3.16 -29.30
N MET A 11 23.08 3.27 -30.37
CA MET A 11 21.62 3.35 -30.25
C MET A 11 21.02 2.06 -29.65
N LEU A 12 21.44 0.88 -30.12
CA LEU A 12 20.98 -0.41 -29.56
C LEU A 12 21.34 -0.57 -28.08
N ALA A 13 22.51 -0.10 -27.63
CA ALA A 13 22.90 -0.11 -26.22
C ALA A 13 22.09 0.87 -25.36
N LEU A 14 21.68 2.02 -25.91
CA LEU A 14 20.83 2.99 -25.23
C LEU A 14 19.38 2.49 -25.07
N PHE A 15 18.86 1.73 -26.02
CA PHE A 15 17.49 1.19 -25.94
C PHE A 15 17.39 -0.13 -25.17
N ALA A 16 18.48 -0.88 -24.98
CA ALA A 16 18.45 -2.13 -24.20
C ALA A 16 18.00 -1.93 -22.74
N ASN A 17 18.27 -0.76 -22.14
CA ASN A 17 17.84 -0.44 -20.78
C ASN A 17 16.40 0.09 -20.68
N VAL A 18 15.78 0.48 -21.80
CA VAL A 18 14.41 1.04 -21.81
C VAL A 18 13.36 -0.06 -22.00
N VAL A 19 13.72 -1.18 -22.63
CA VAL A 19 12.78 -2.26 -22.95
C VAL A 19 12.44 -3.14 -21.74
N TYR A 20 13.25 -3.14 -20.68
CA TYR A 20 12.98 -3.95 -19.48
C TYR A 20 12.03 -3.32 -18.46
N SER A 21 11.63 -2.06 -18.63
CA SER A 21 10.74 -1.37 -17.66
C SER A 21 9.25 -1.47 -17.99
N ALA A 22 8.86 -2.20 -19.05
CA ALA A 22 7.46 -2.32 -19.48
C ALA A 22 6.89 -3.74 -19.33
N ALA A 23 7.49 -4.58 -18.47
CA ALA A 23 6.77 -5.73 -17.91
C ALA A 23 5.77 -5.20 -16.88
N ILE A 24 4.70 -4.57 -17.37
CA ILE A 24 3.49 -4.30 -16.60
C ILE A 24 2.98 -5.68 -16.20
N ASP A 25 3.17 -6.02 -14.93
CA ASP A 25 2.62 -7.24 -14.34
C ASP A 25 1.13 -7.34 -14.70
N SER A 26 0.74 -8.48 -15.25
CA SER A 26 -0.65 -8.80 -15.60
C SER A 26 -1.61 -8.70 -14.40
N SER A 27 -1.11 -8.54 -13.17
CA SER A 27 -1.89 -8.16 -11.98
C SER A 27 -2.60 -6.81 -12.10
N LEU A 28 -2.15 -5.90 -12.98
CA LEU A 28 -2.92 -4.69 -13.32
C LEU A 28 -4.12 -4.97 -14.25
N SER A 29 -4.16 -6.13 -14.92
CA SER A 29 -5.26 -6.53 -15.81
C SER A 29 -6.45 -7.17 -15.08
N SER A 30 -6.29 -7.57 -13.82
CA SER A 30 -7.42 -7.99 -12.97
C SER A 30 -8.14 -6.81 -12.33
N ARG A 31 -8.03 -5.61 -12.92
CA ARG A 31 -9.00 -4.54 -12.71
C ARG A 31 -10.32 -5.00 -13.32
N ASP A 32 -11.15 -5.65 -12.51
CA ASP A 32 -12.60 -5.73 -12.72
C ASP A 32 -13.17 -4.31 -12.62
N LEU A 33 -12.96 -3.53 -13.66
CA LEU A 33 -13.55 -2.23 -13.87
C LEU A 33 -14.21 -2.29 -15.24
N ASN A 34 -15.50 -2.61 -15.21
CA ASN A 34 -16.43 -2.34 -16.30
C ASN A 34 -16.55 -0.81 -16.48
N VAL A 35 -15.50 -0.17 -17.00
CA VAL A 35 -15.38 1.29 -17.10
C VAL A 35 -15.20 1.67 -18.57
N THR A 36 -16.33 1.76 -19.27
CA THR A 36 -16.54 2.80 -20.27
C THR A 36 -16.88 4.08 -19.53
N GLU A 37 -15.88 4.91 -19.21
CA GLU A 37 -15.95 6.38 -19.15
C GLU A 37 -14.63 6.95 -18.58
N LYS A 38 -14.33 8.21 -18.91
CA LYS A 38 -13.13 8.95 -18.51
C LYS A 38 -12.74 8.67 -17.05
N ALA A 39 -11.53 8.16 -16.83
CA ALA A 39 -10.97 8.01 -15.49
C ALA A 39 -10.81 9.40 -14.83
N ASP A 40 -11.74 9.74 -13.95
CA ASP A 40 -11.57 10.82 -12.99
C ASP A 40 -10.60 10.33 -11.92
N PHE A 41 -9.56 11.13 -11.62
CA PHE A 41 -8.56 10.75 -10.61
C PHE A 41 -9.16 10.71 -9.19
N SER A 42 -10.40 11.18 -9.02
CA SER A 42 -11.19 11.11 -7.79
C SER A 42 -11.71 9.69 -7.45
N ASP A 43 -11.72 8.76 -8.42
CA ASP A 43 -12.27 7.40 -8.25
C ASP A 43 -11.22 6.36 -7.83
N PHE A 44 -9.94 6.72 -7.76
CA PHE A 44 -8.91 5.79 -7.29
C PHE A 44 -8.98 5.64 -5.77
N ALA A 45 -9.15 4.40 -5.30
CA ALA A 45 -9.06 4.12 -3.87
C ALA A 45 -7.63 4.39 -3.36
N ASP A 46 -7.51 5.22 -2.32
CA ASP A 46 -6.22 5.51 -1.67
C ASP A 46 -5.55 4.24 -1.12
N VAL A 47 -6.33 3.21 -0.82
CA VAL A 47 -5.84 1.94 -0.28
C VAL A 47 -6.43 0.77 -1.05
N VAL A 48 -5.56 -0.10 -1.57
CA VAL A 48 -5.94 -1.29 -2.33
C VAL A 48 -5.31 -2.52 -1.69
N GLY A 49 -6.14 -3.44 -1.19
CA GLY A 49 -5.69 -4.72 -0.63
C GLY A 49 -5.95 -5.88 -1.59
N TYR A 50 -4.97 -6.75 -1.81
CA TYR A 50 -5.09 -7.94 -2.67
C TYR A 50 -4.18 -9.08 -2.20
N ALA A 51 -4.34 -10.26 -2.82
CA ALA A 51 -3.48 -11.42 -2.58
C ALA A 51 -2.39 -11.51 -3.65
N LEU A 52 -1.18 -11.83 -3.22
CA LEU A 52 -0.02 -12.14 -4.05
C LEU A 52 -0.09 -13.59 -4.56
N PRO A 53 0.67 -13.95 -5.62
CA PRO A 53 0.71 -15.31 -6.16
C PRO A 53 1.15 -16.38 -5.14
N ASP A 54 1.92 -15.99 -4.12
CA ASP A 54 2.36 -16.87 -3.03
C ASP A 54 1.29 -17.03 -1.91
N GLY A 55 0.11 -16.44 -2.09
CA GLY A 55 -0.99 -16.48 -1.13
C GLY A 55 -0.90 -15.45 0.00
N ARG A 56 0.20 -14.69 0.11
CA ARG A 56 0.32 -13.60 1.07
C ARG A 56 -0.51 -12.41 0.63
N ARG A 57 -1.00 -11.64 1.58
CA ARG A 57 -1.74 -10.42 1.29
C ARG A 57 -0.81 -9.22 1.17
N LYS A 58 -1.19 -8.26 0.32
CA LYS A 58 -0.49 -7.01 0.11
C LYS A 58 -1.47 -5.84 0.08
N ILE A 59 -1.07 -4.73 0.69
CA ILE A 59 -1.78 -3.45 0.63
C ILE A 59 -0.90 -2.45 -0.09
N ASP A 60 -1.42 -1.81 -1.13
CA ASP A 60 -0.80 -0.66 -1.77
C ASP A 60 -1.50 0.62 -1.32
N PHE A 61 -0.68 1.64 -1.04
CA PHE A 61 -1.11 2.96 -0.58
C PHE A 61 -0.82 3.99 -1.66
N TYR A 62 -1.84 4.75 -2.05
CA TYR A 62 -1.79 5.73 -3.11
C TYR A 62 -2.18 7.11 -2.59
N THR A 63 -1.53 8.15 -3.11
CA THR A 63 -1.95 9.55 -2.97
C THR A 63 -2.08 10.15 -4.37
N ASN A 64 -3.28 10.61 -4.72
CA ASN A 64 -3.58 11.17 -6.04
C ASN A 64 -3.18 10.23 -7.20
N GLY A 65 -3.42 8.92 -7.02
CA GLY A 65 -3.10 7.89 -8.02
C GLY A 65 -1.61 7.52 -8.13
N VAL A 66 -0.73 8.12 -7.34
CA VAL A 66 0.69 7.76 -7.28
C VAL A 66 0.92 6.80 -6.11
N LEU A 67 1.62 5.70 -6.36
CA LEU A 67 2.00 4.75 -5.31
C LEU A 67 2.96 5.45 -4.33
N ASP A 68 2.57 5.53 -3.06
CA ASP A 68 3.45 6.03 -2.00
C ASP A 68 4.26 4.90 -1.38
N GLY A 69 3.65 3.72 -1.29
CA GLY A 69 4.26 2.56 -0.65
C GLY A 69 3.35 1.37 -0.58
N SER A 70 3.86 0.31 0.04
CA SER A 70 3.12 -0.93 0.22
C SER A 70 3.42 -1.61 1.54
N ALA A 71 2.50 -2.46 1.98
CA ALA A 71 2.67 -3.37 3.09
C ALA A 71 2.45 -4.81 2.61
N ILE A 72 3.38 -5.72 2.95
CA ILE A 72 3.30 -7.13 2.58
C ILE A 72 3.19 -7.97 3.84
N GLU A 73 2.25 -8.90 3.85
CA GLU A 73 2.01 -9.82 4.93
C GLU A 73 3.25 -10.64 5.31
N THR A 74 3.46 -10.78 6.61
CA THR A 74 4.46 -11.69 7.19
C THR A 74 3.81 -12.55 8.27
N GLU A 75 4.56 -13.47 8.87
CA GLU A 75 4.09 -14.27 10.00
C GLU A 75 3.70 -13.40 11.20
N ASN A 76 4.45 -12.32 11.41
CA ASN A 76 4.30 -11.45 12.58
C ASN A 76 3.38 -10.24 12.36
N GLY A 77 2.96 -9.97 11.11
CA GLY A 77 2.18 -8.80 10.77
C GLY A 77 2.38 -8.42 9.32
N ALA A 78 3.16 -7.37 9.07
CA ALA A 78 3.55 -6.95 7.74
C ALA A 78 4.91 -6.25 7.75
N GLN A 79 5.61 -6.31 6.62
CA GLN A 79 6.74 -5.44 6.27
C GLN A 79 6.25 -4.28 5.40
N PHE A 80 6.88 -3.13 5.53
CA PHE A 80 6.49 -1.90 4.84
C PHE A 80 7.60 -1.46 3.90
N PHE A 81 7.22 -1.00 2.71
CA PHE A 81 8.13 -0.65 1.64
C PHE A 81 7.73 0.66 1.00
N GLU A 82 8.69 1.57 0.79
CA GLU A 82 8.52 2.76 -0.04
C GLU A 82 8.16 2.40 -1.50
N ALA A 83 7.72 3.40 -2.27
CA ALA A 83 7.35 3.22 -3.67
C ALA A 83 8.48 2.65 -4.54
N ASP A 84 9.74 2.88 -4.16
CA ASP A 84 10.92 2.35 -4.85
C ASP A 84 11.34 0.95 -4.37
N GLY A 85 10.61 0.37 -3.42
CA GLY A 85 10.89 -0.95 -2.84
C GLY A 85 11.81 -0.93 -1.62
N THR A 86 12.28 0.24 -1.16
CA THR A 86 13.08 0.34 0.06
C THR A 86 12.27 -0.06 1.28
N GLU A 87 12.74 -1.07 2.03
CA GLU A 87 12.10 -1.48 3.28
C GLU A 87 12.20 -0.39 4.35
N ILE A 88 11.11 -0.16 5.06
CA ILE A 88 11.04 0.81 6.15
C ILE A 88 11.10 0.07 7.48
N ASP A 89 12.13 0.41 8.28
CA ASP A 89 12.14 0.06 9.68
C ASP A 89 11.22 1.00 10.48
N LEU A 90 10.10 0.47 10.95
CA LEU A 90 9.12 1.19 11.75
C LEU A 90 9.62 1.57 13.15
N ASN A 91 10.78 1.04 13.57
CA ASN A 91 11.44 1.42 14.82
C ASN A 91 12.31 2.66 14.68
N GLU A 92 12.52 3.19 13.47
CA GLU A 92 13.20 4.47 13.28
C GLU A 92 12.44 5.61 13.99
N ALA A 93 13.17 6.61 14.49
CA ALA A 93 12.61 7.73 15.21
C ALA A 93 11.44 8.37 14.43
N ASP A 94 10.33 8.63 15.15
CA ASP A 94 9.10 9.24 14.60
C ASP A 94 9.40 10.52 13.80
N GLU A 95 10.48 11.26 14.09
CA GLU A 95 10.93 12.44 13.32
C GLU A 95 11.41 12.14 11.89
N LYS A 96 12.09 11.01 11.67
CA LYS A 96 12.52 10.57 10.32
C LYS A 96 11.32 10.12 9.51
N ILE A 97 10.40 9.40 10.15
CA ILE A 97 9.12 9.01 9.57
C ILE A 97 8.29 10.27 9.30
N ALA A 98 8.28 11.25 10.22
CA ALA A 98 7.56 12.54 10.11
C ALA A 98 7.97 13.36 8.89
N LYS A 99 9.26 13.39 8.54
CA LYS A 99 9.72 14.07 7.32
C LYS A 99 9.23 13.38 6.03
N ARG A 100 8.89 12.09 6.11
CA ARG A 100 8.28 11.30 5.03
C ARG A 100 6.74 11.38 5.04
N VAL A 101 6.12 11.90 6.11
CA VAL A 101 4.67 11.83 6.39
C VAL A 101 3.78 12.46 5.32
N SER A 102 4.20 13.50 4.59
CA SER A 102 3.25 14.15 3.66
C SER A 102 2.70 13.20 2.60
N LYS A 103 3.52 12.23 2.16
CA LYS A 103 3.13 11.16 1.23
C LYS A 103 2.77 9.85 1.96
N TRP A 104 3.47 9.54 3.04
CA TRP A 104 3.31 8.26 3.76
C TRP A 104 2.27 8.24 4.88
N ARG A 105 1.54 9.33 5.11
CA ARG A 105 0.58 9.45 6.23
C ARG A 105 -0.40 8.29 6.25
N LEU A 106 -0.81 7.83 5.07
CA LEU A 106 -1.70 6.70 4.85
C LEU A 106 -1.16 5.40 5.47
N ALA A 107 0.00 5.01 4.97
CA ALA A 107 0.67 3.77 5.30
C ALA A 107 1.14 3.75 6.77
N ILE A 108 1.52 4.91 7.32
CA ILE A 108 1.94 5.04 8.72
C ILE A 108 0.81 4.66 9.69
N LYS A 109 -0.47 4.96 9.38
CA LYS A 109 -1.58 4.58 10.27
C LYS A 109 -1.66 3.07 10.43
N PHE A 110 -1.63 2.36 9.30
CA PHE A 110 -1.62 0.90 9.26
C PHE A 110 -0.37 0.33 9.92
N ALA A 111 0.79 0.92 9.60
CA ALA A 111 2.08 0.53 10.16
C ALA A 111 2.09 0.54 11.68
N LYS A 112 1.60 1.62 12.32
CA LYS A 112 1.57 1.72 13.79
C LYS A 112 0.65 0.67 14.42
N LEU A 113 -0.51 0.40 13.81
CA LEU A 113 -1.43 -0.64 14.29
C LEU A 113 -0.83 -2.05 14.15
N ILE A 114 -0.26 -2.35 12.99
CA ILE A 114 0.31 -3.66 12.69
C ILE A 114 1.60 -3.89 13.46
N ALA A 115 2.44 -2.87 13.66
CA ALA A 115 3.63 -2.99 14.50
C ALA A 115 3.25 -3.33 15.95
N LYS A 116 2.16 -2.76 16.46
CA LYS A 116 1.71 -2.98 17.84
C LYS A 116 1.00 -4.30 18.07
N TYR A 117 0.10 -4.69 17.16
CA TYR A 117 -0.79 -5.86 17.35
C TYR A 117 -0.52 -7.00 16.35
N GLY A 118 0.48 -6.84 15.49
CA GLY A 118 1.00 -7.85 14.59
C GLY A 118 -0.03 -8.43 13.62
N LYS A 119 0.08 -9.73 13.42
CA LYS A 119 -0.77 -10.54 12.54
C LYS A 119 -2.26 -10.40 12.85
N LYS A 120 -2.63 -10.18 14.12
CA LYS A 120 -4.03 -10.04 14.51
C LYS A 120 -4.63 -8.74 13.97
N ALA A 121 -3.90 -7.62 14.04
CA ALA A 121 -4.33 -6.38 13.40
C ALA A 121 -4.40 -6.53 11.87
N TRP A 122 -3.40 -7.18 11.25
CA TRP A 122 -3.42 -7.46 9.82
C TRP A 122 -4.69 -8.24 9.39
N ASN A 123 -5.03 -9.31 10.10
CA ASN A 123 -6.24 -10.09 9.84
C ASN A 123 -7.51 -9.27 9.99
N TYR A 124 -7.59 -8.47 11.05
CA TYR A 124 -8.74 -7.61 11.30
C TYR A 124 -8.91 -6.57 10.19
N ILE A 125 -7.82 -5.95 9.74
CA ILE A 125 -7.83 -4.99 8.64
C ILE A 125 -8.43 -5.57 7.36
N TYR A 126 -8.05 -6.79 7.00
CA TYR A 126 -8.60 -7.47 5.83
C TYR A 126 -10.03 -7.95 6.03
N CYS A 127 -10.42 -8.32 7.25
CA CYS A 127 -11.79 -8.69 7.55
C CYS A 127 -12.73 -7.48 7.36
N VAL A 128 -12.37 -6.33 7.95
CA VAL A 128 -13.15 -5.09 7.86
C VAL A 128 -13.11 -4.50 6.45
N GLY A 129 -12.02 -4.74 5.72
CA GLY A 129 -11.74 -4.12 4.43
C GLY A 129 -10.77 -2.96 4.59
N THR A 130 -9.70 -2.98 3.79
CA THR A 130 -8.57 -2.05 3.89
C THR A 130 -9.00 -0.59 3.66
N ASN A 131 -9.90 -0.34 2.71
CA ASN A 131 -10.42 1.01 2.43
C ASN A 131 -11.32 1.54 3.56
N ALA A 132 -12.15 0.69 4.17
CA ALA A 132 -12.98 1.08 5.31
C ALA A 132 -12.11 1.42 6.53
N MET A 133 -11.14 0.54 6.86
CA MET A 133 -10.15 0.81 7.91
C MET A 133 -9.36 2.08 7.67
N TRP A 134 -9.06 2.40 6.41
CA TRP A 134 -8.33 3.62 6.07
C TRP A 134 -9.14 4.88 6.40
N LYS A 135 -10.38 4.95 5.90
CA LYS A 135 -11.27 6.10 6.11
C LYS A 135 -11.49 6.40 7.59
N CYS A 136 -11.51 5.35 8.42
CA CYS A 136 -11.69 5.42 9.88
C CYS A 136 -10.38 5.23 10.66
N GLY A 137 -9.24 5.42 10.00
CA GLY A 137 -7.94 5.07 10.57
C GLY A 137 -7.56 5.93 11.77
N ASP A 138 -8.06 7.16 11.86
CA ASP A 138 -7.74 8.07 12.96
C ASP A 138 -8.43 7.64 14.26
N GLU A 139 -9.67 7.17 14.20
CA GLU A 139 -10.42 6.61 15.32
C GLU A 139 -9.69 5.38 15.89
N TYR A 140 -9.27 4.46 15.00
CA TYR A 140 -8.51 3.28 15.40
C TYR A 140 -7.14 3.61 15.99
N LEU A 141 -6.45 4.61 15.44
CA LEU A 141 -5.18 5.07 16.00
C LEU A 141 -5.36 5.68 17.39
N GLY A 142 -6.40 6.47 17.61
CA GLY A 142 -6.71 7.03 18.93
C GLY A 142 -6.90 5.94 19.98
N CYS A 143 -7.72 4.93 19.69
CA CYS A 143 -7.87 3.74 20.54
C CYS A 143 -6.54 3.04 20.81
N ALA A 144 -5.74 2.81 19.76
CA ALA A 144 -4.45 2.14 19.87
C ALA A 144 -3.45 2.92 20.74
N GLN A 145 -3.47 4.25 20.71
CA GLN A 145 -2.67 5.08 21.60
C GLN A 145 -3.06 4.87 23.08
N SER A 146 -4.34 4.67 23.36
CA SER A 146 -4.86 4.27 24.67
C SER A 146 -4.69 2.78 25.01
N GLY A 147 -4.04 2.00 24.13
CA GLY A 147 -3.81 0.56 24.33
C GLY A 147 -4.99 -0.33 23.94
N ILE A 148 -6.08 0.25 23.43
CA ILE A 148 -7.27 -0.48 22.99
C ILE A 148 -7.01 -1.04 21.58
N PRO A 149 -7.09 -2.36 21.38
CA PRO A 149 -6.87 -2.94 20.06
C PRO A 149 -8.02 -2.63 19.08
N PRO A 150 -7.78 -2.72 17.76
CA PRO A 150 -8.80 -2.37 16.74
C PRO A 150 -10.14 -3.09 16.91
N TRP A 151 -10.14 -4.40 17.21
CA TRP A 151 -11.37 -5.18 17.40
C TRP A 151 -12.14 -4.86 18.70
N GLN A 152 -11.66 -3.93 19.52
CA GLN A 152 -12.34 -3.42 20.72
C GLN A 152 -12.53 -1.89 20.68
N CYS A 153 -12.08 -1.23 19.62
CA CYS A 153 -12.18 0.21 19.47
C CYS A 153 -13.60 0.59 19.01
N ILE A 154 -14.44 1.06 19.94
CA ILE A 154 -15.85 1.37 19.66
C ILE A 154 -15.94 2.50 18.62
N GLU A 155 -15.12 3.54 18.75
CA GLU A 155 -15.08 4.68 17.85
C GLU A 155 -14.78 4.24 16.41
N GLY A 156 -13.76 3.40 16.24
CA GLY A 156 -13.39 2.84 14.94
C GLY A 156 -14.47 1.91 14.38
N ILE A 157 -15.02 1.02 15.20
CA ILE A 157 -16.09 0.08 14.81
C ILE A 157 -17.34 0.83 14.36
N VAL A 158 -17.73 1.90 15.07
CA VAL A 158 -18.86 2.75 14.71
C VAL A 158 -18.58 3.47 13.39
N CYS A 159 -17.37 3.97 13.17
CA CYS A 159 -17.00 4.63 11.93
C CYS A 159 -17.07 3.70 10.71
N VAL A 160 -16.51 2.49 10.79
CA VAL A 160 -16.54 1.52 9.65
C VAL A 160 -17.91 0.86 9.47
N GLY A 161 -18.76 0.94 10.50
CA GLY A 161 -20.15 0.50 10.48
C GLY A 161 -20.30 -0.99 10.14
N ALA A 162 -21.15 -1.28 9.15
CA ALA A 162 -21.46 -2.65 8.75
C ALA A 162 -20.23 -3.48 8.34
N SER A 163 -19.14 -2.82 7.92
CA SER A 163 -17.90 -3.48 7.51
C SER A 163 -17.21 -4.22 8.65
N ALA A 164 -17.43 -3.83 9.91
CA ALA A 164 -16.89 -4.54 11.08
C ALA A 164 -17.72 -5.74 11.53
N LYS A 165 -18.90 -5.99 10.94
CA LYS A 165 -19.81 -7.02 11.44
C LYS A 165 -19.24 -8.42 11.20
N GLY A 166 -18.92 -9.14 12.27
CA GLY A 166 -18.35 -10.49 12.19
C GLY A 166 -16.83 -10.52 12.06
N CYS A 167 -16.21 -9.35 12.15
CA CYS A 167 -14.81 -9.14 12.50
C CYS A 167 -14.72 -8.83 14.01
#